data_AF-A0A381WB93-F1
#
_entry.id   AF-A0A381WB93-F1
#
_cell.length_a   1.000
_cell.length_b   1.000
_cell.length_c   1.000
_cell.angle_alpha   90.00
_cell.angle_beta   90.00
_cell.angle_gamma   90.00
#
_symmetry.space_group_name_H-M   'P 1'
#
loop_
_entity.id
_entity.type
_entity.pdbx_description
1 polymer ?
#
loop_
_entity_poly.entity_id
_entity_poly.type
_entity_poly.pdbx_seq_one_letter_code
_entity_poly.pdbx_strand_id
1 'polypeptide(L)'
;MKVSDEIIENCIIIACSFHEENRSGLKLYEFDTSNKGFELLIQENLPFNPIYIAFSQNRKFIYSACSHLRKSGFISVHEIDLEKRTLTLINTQNSGGLV
;
A
#
# COMPACT_ATOMS: atom_id res chain seq x y z
N MET A 1 17.83 38.29 3.13
CA MET A 1 18.01 36.84 3.29
C MET A 1 16.65 36.21 3.00
N LYS A 2 16.48 35.54 1.84
CA LYS A 2 15.22 34.85 1.55
C LYS A 2 15.15 33.65 2.49
N VAL A 3 14.08 33.56 3.27
CA VAL A 3 13.69 32.33 3.97
C VAL A 3 13.60 31.28 2.88
N SER A 4 14.41 30.22 2.97
CA SER A 4 14.30 29.08 2.06
C SER A 4 12.88 28.54 2.19
N ASP A 5 12.17 28.43 1.07
CA ASP A 5 10.89 27.73 1.04
C ASP A 5 11.11 26.35 1.68
N GLU A 6 10.44 26.08 2.82
CA GLU A 6 10.45 24.75 3.42
C GLU A 6 9.91 23.79 2.36
N ILE A 7 10.74 22.83 1.94
CA ILE A 7 10.29 21.74 1.10
C ILE A 7 9.32 20.94 1.99
N ILE A 8 8.02 21.12 1.77
CA ILE A 8 7.00 20.29 2.39
C ILE A 8 7.13 18.91 1.75
N GLU A 9 7.88 18.02 2.39
CA GLU A 9 7.92 16.62 2.02
C GLU A 9 6.61 15.97 2.47
N ASN A 10 5.67 15.79 1.54
CA ASN A 10 4.50 14.97 1.78
C ASN A 10 4.92 13.51 1.87
N CYS A 11 4.66 12.88 3.02
CA CYS A 11 5.04 11.50 3.27
C CYS A 11 3.85 10.58 2.98
N ILE A 12 4.07 9.52 2.21
CA ILE A 12 3.04 8.50 1.97
C ILE A 12 3.19 7.37 2.99
N ILE A 13 2.09 7.05 3.65
CA ILE A 13 2.01 5.95 4.61
C ILE A 13 1.04 4.92 4.10
N ILE A 14 1.48 3.66 4.05
CA ILE A 14 0.61 2.53 3.72
C ILE A 14 0.41 1.69 4.97
N ALA A 15 -0.86 1.51 5.33
CA ALA A 15 -1.29 0.63 6.41
C ALA A 15 -1.94 -0.61 5.81
N CYS A 16 -1.29 -1.76 6.00
CA CYS A 16 -1.82 -3.07 5.66
C CYS A 16 -2.55 -3.67 6.87
N SER A 17 -3.64 -4.39 6.62
CA SER A 17 -4.46 -5.01 7.65
C SER A 17 -4.94 -6.39 7.22
N PHE A 18 -5.20 -7.25 8.20
CA PHE A 18 -5.80 -8.56 7.93
C PHE A 18 -7.31 -8.43 7.96
N HIS A 19 -8.00 -9.17 7.07
CA HIS A 19 -9.46 -9.16 6.96
C HIS A 19 -10.19 -9.48 8.26
N GLU A 20 -9.55 -10.26 9.15
CA GLU A 20 -10.08 -10.62 10.47
C GLU A 20 -10.17 -9.42 11.43
N GLU A 21 -9.27 -8.45 11.28
CA GLU A 21 -9.19 -7.25 12.12
C GLU A 21 -9.86 -6.05 11.45
N ASN A 22 -9.61 -5.87 10.16
CA ASN A 22 -10.11 -4.76 9.38
C ASN A 22 -10.30 -5.19 7.92
N ARG A 23 -11.56 -5.19 7.45
CA ARG A 23 -11.90 -5.67 6.10
C ARG A 23 -11.22 -4.91 4.96
N SER A 24 -10.68 -3.74 5.28
CA SER A 24 -10.14 -2.80 4.30
C SER A 24 -8.85 -3.23 3.63
N GLY A 25 -8.09 -4.23 4.11
CA GLY A 25 -6.92 -4.77 3.42
C GLY A 25 -5.74 -3.80 3.36
N LEU A 26 -5.83 -2.75 2.54
CA LEU A 26 -4.84 -1.69 2.40
C LEU A 26 -5.49 -0.31 2.51
N LYS A 27 -4.84 0.57 3.28
CA LYS A 27 -5.11 2.01 3.30
C LYS A 27 -3.85 2.78 2.99
N LEU A 28 -3.99 3.84 2.21
CA LEU A 28 -2.91 4.78 1.89
C LEU A 28 -3.27 6.16 2.38
N TYR A 29 -2.34 6.75 3.13
CA TYR A 29 -2.48 8.07 3.71
C TYR A 29 -1.40 9.00 3.18
N GLU A 30 -1.76 10.26 3.01
CA GLU A 30 -0.81 11.35 2.93
C GLU A 30 -0.63 11.94 4.34
N PHE A 31 0.61 12.02 4.79
CA PHE A 31 0.99 12.66 6.04
C PHE A 31 1.54 14.05 5.75
N ASP A 32 0.78 15.04 6.20
CA ASP A 32 1.18 16.44 6.18
C ASP A 32 2.18 16.67 7.32
N THR A 33 3.46 16.83 6.95
CA THR A 33 4.55 17.04 7.90
C THR A 33 4.49 18.42 8.59
N SER A 34 3.77 19.38 8.00
CA SER A 34 3.60 20.73 8.55
C SER A 34 2.54 20.78 9.65
N ASN A 35 1.34 20.23 9.38
CA ASN A 35 0.22 20.23 10.33
C ASN A 35 0.06 18.93 11.12
N LYS A 36 0.93 17.93 10.88
CA LYS A 36 0.94 16.61 11.51
C LYS A 36 -0.39 15.85 11.35
N GLY A 37 -1.07 16.08 10.23
CA GLY A 37 -2.34 15.45 9.88
C GLY A 37 -2.18 14.27 8.93
N PHE A 38 -3.20 13.41 8.86
CA PHE A 38 -3.28 12.32 7.89
C PHE A 38 -4.53 12.50 7.03
N GLU A 39 -4.38 12.53 5.70
CA GLU A 39 -5.47 12.42 4.74
C GLU A 39 -5.53 11.00 4.19
N LEU A 40 -6.70 10.36 4.24
CA LEU A 40 -6.90 9.07 3.57
C LEU A 40 -7.02 9.30 2.05
N LEU A 41 -6.09 8.74 1.28
CA LEU A 41 -6.10 8.84 -0.18
C LEU A 41 -6.77 7.64 -0.85
N ILE A 42 -6.43 6.42 -0.41
CA ILE A 42 -6.91 5.17 -1.01
C ILE A 42 -7.32 4.20 0.10
N GLN A 43 -8.41 3.47 -0.11
CA GLN A 43 -8.80 2.33 0.70
C GLN A 43 -9.28 1.20 -0.22
N GLU A 44 -8.59 0.06 -0.20
CA GLU A 44 -8.87 -1.05 -1.12
C GLU A 44 -8.91 -2.40 -0.44
N ASN A 45 -10.05 -3.08 -0.58
CA ASN A 45 -10.23 -4.44 -0.10
C ASN A 45 -9.44 -5.41 -0.98
N LEU A 46 -8.21 -5.71 -0.57
CA LEU A 46 -7.38 -6.70 -1.27
C LEU A 46 -8.00 -8.11 -1.17
N PRO A 47 -7.78 -9.00 -2.16
CA PRO A 47 -8.31 -10.37 -2.10
C PRO A 47 -7.60 -11.27 -1.08
N PHE A 48 -6.40 -10.88 -0.63
CA PHE A 48 -5.55 -11.64 0.28
C PHE A 48 -4.91 -10.69 1.30
N ASN A 49 -4.59 -11.20 2.50
CA ASN A 49 -4.01 -10.39 3.59
C ASN A 49 -2.56 -9.99 3.26
N PRO A 50 -2.27 -8.71 2.96
CA PRO A 50 -0.89 -8.29 2.74
C PRO A 50 -0.10 -8.34 4.05
N ILE A 51 0.98 -9.13 4.08
CA ILE A 51 1.87 -9.26 5.26
C ILE A 51 3.14 -8.43 5.10
N TYR A 52 3.50 -8.11 3.85
CA TYR A 52 4.64 -7.26 3.51
C TYR A 52 4.39 -6.64 2.14
N ILE A 53 4.88 -5.41 1.95
CA ILE A 53 4.80 -4.69 0.67
C ILE A 53 6.15 -4.10 0.29
N ALA A 54 6.39 -4.00 -1.01
CA ALA A 54 7.52 -3.29 -1.57
C ALA A 54 7.08 -2.50 -2.81
N PHE A 55 7.64 -1.30 -2.99
CA PHE A 55 7.44 -0.52 -4.20
C PHE A 55 8.43 -0.90 -5.29
N SER A 56 8.01 -0.78 -6.54
CA SER A 56 8.94 -0.69 -7.66
C SER A 56 9.83 0.55 -7.54
N GLN A 57 11.01 0.51 -8.16
CA GLN A 57 11.94 1.66 -8.15
C GLN A 57 11.32 2.95 -8.70
N ASN A 58 10.46 2.83 -9.72
CA ASN A 58 9.73 3.96 -10.31
C ASN A 58 8.44 4.33 -9.55
N ARG A 59 8.14 3.65 -8.43
CA ARG A 59 6.97 3.86 -7.57
C ARG A 59 5.61 3.72 -8.26
N LYS A 60 5.56 3.08 -9.43
CA LYS A 60 4.31 2.81 -10.16
C LYS A 60 3.64 1.50 -9.75
N PHE A 61 4.35 0.61 -9.06
CA PHE A 61 3.83 -0.70 -8.67
C PHE A 61 4.08 -0.99 -7.21
N ILE A 62 3.13 -1.70 -6.60
CA ILE A 62 3.25 -2.29 -5.27
C ILE A 62 3.22 -3.81 -5.43
N TYR A 63 4.26 -4.46 -4.91
CA TYR A 63 4.35 -5.90 -4.77
C TYR A 63 4.01 -6.26 -3.34
N SER A 64 3.02 -7.13 -3.17
CA SER A 64 2.57 -7.58 -1.85
C SER A 64 2.83 -9.07 -1.70
N ALA A 65 3.55 -9.44 -0.65
CA ALA A 65 3.50 -10.80 -0.13
C ALA A 65 2.23 -10.93 0.70
N CYS A 66 1.40 -11.91 0.37
CA CYS A 66 0.10 -12.08 0.99
C CYS A 66 -0.03 -13.46 1.63
N SER A 67 -0.69 -13.49 2.79
CA SER A 67 -1.15 -14.72 3.41
C SER A 67 -2.60 -14.98 3.05
N HIS A 68 -2.96 -16.25 2.92
CA HIS A 68 -4.34 -16.68 2.76
C HIS A 68 -4.52 -18.00 3.51
N LEU A 69 -5.26 -17.97 4.62
CA LEU A 69 -5.42 -19.13 5.52
C LEU A 69 -4.06 -19.68 6.02
N ARG A 70 -4.06 -20.76 6.83
CA ARG A 70 -2.84 -21.24 7.52
C ARG A 70 -1.73 -21.78 6.60
N LYS A 71 -2.02 -22.10 5.34
CA LYS A 71 -1.10 -22.85 4.46
C LYS A 71 -1.06 -22.39 3.00
N SER A 72 -1.57 -21.21 2.65
CA SER A 72 -1.39 -20.69 1.30
C SER A 72 -0.84 -19.27 1.30
N GLY A 73 0.11 -19.04 0.40
CA GLY A 73 0.78 -17.76 0.20
C GLY A 73 0.58 -17.31 -1.25
N PHE A 74 0.49 -16.00 -1.43
CA PHE A 74 0.31 -15.38 -2.73
C PHE A 74 1.26 -14.19 -2.87
N ILE A 75 1.66 -13.91 -4.10
CA ILE A 75 2.27 -12.64 -4.48
C ILE A 75 1.25 -11.89 -5.33
N SER A 76 0.93 -10.67 -4.92
CA SER A 76 0.01 -9.80 -5.64
C SER A 76 0.73 -8.55 -6.12
N VAL A 77 0.36 -8.04 -7.29
CA VAL A 77 0.92 -6.82 -7.87
C VAL A 77 -0.21 -5.86 -8.21
N HIS A 78 -0.07 -4.64 -7.74
CA HIS A 78 -0.97 -3.54 -8.05
C HIS A 78 -0.22 -2.40 -8.74
N GLU A 79 -0.84 -1.79 -9.74
CA GLU A 79 -0.44 -0.46 -10.21
C GLU A 79 -0.97 0.58 -9.23
N ILE A 80 -0.14 1.56 -8.88
CA ILE A 80 -0.52 2.70 -8.06
C ILE A 80 -0.37 4.00 -8.86
N ASP A 81 -1.44 4.78 -8.88
CA ASP A 81 -1.47 6.13 -9.45
C ASP A 81 -1.91 7.09 -8.33
N LEU A 82 -0.95 7.82 -7.77
CA LEU A 82 -1.19 8.75 -6.65
C LEU A 82 -1.93 10.02 -7.11
N GLU A 83 -1.75 10.44 -8.36
CA GLU A 83 -2.46 11.60 -8.91
C GLU A 83 -3.95 11.29 -9.07
N LYS A 84 -4.26 10.10 -9.61
CA LYS A 84 -5.64 9.62 -9.75
C LYS A 84 -6.21 9.00 -8.48
N ARG A 85 -5.38 8.77 -7.46
CA ARG A 85 -5.72 8.08 -6.21
C ARG A 85 -6.33 6.70 -6.47
N THR A 86 -5.70 5.92 -7.35
CA THR A 86 -6.17 4.57 -7.72
C THR A 86 -5.12 3.51 -7.45
N LEU A 87 -5.59 2.32 -7.06
CA LEU A 87 -4.78 1.11 -6.91
C LEU A 87 -5.44 -0.01 -7.71
N THR A 88 -4.80 -0.44 -8.79
CA THR A 88 -5.38 -1.39 -9.75
C THR A 88 -4.67 -2.73 -9.63
N LEU A 89 -5.40 -3.80 -9.31
CA LEU A 89 -4.85 -5.15 -9.32
C LEU A 89 -4.44 -5.55 -10.74
N ILE A 90 -3.16 -5.87 -10.93
CA ILE A 90 -2.62 -6.36 -12.21
C ILE A 90 -2.66 -7.88 -12.25
N ASN A 91 -2.14 -8.51 -11.20
CA ASN A 91 -2.02 -9.97 -11.13
C ASN A 91 -1.95 -10.45 -9.68
N THR A 92 -2.37 -11.69 -9.46
CA THR A 92 -2.02 -12.45 -8.26
C THR A 92 -1.60 -13.86 -8.63
N GLN A 93 -0.54 -14.35 -8.00
CA GLN A 93 0.01 -15.68 -8.23
C GLN A 93 0.22 -16.41 -6.90
N ASN A 94 -0.10 -17.70 -6.86
CA ASN A 94 0.26 -18.56 -5.73
C ASN A 94 1.79 -18.61 -5.59
N SER A 95 2.33 -18.45 -4.38
CA SER A 95 3.77 -18.40 -4.15
C SER A 95 4.46 -19.78 -4.25
N GLY A 96 3.70 -20.87 -4.30
CA GLY A 96 4.24 -22.23 -4.30
C GLY A 96 4.89 -22.62 -2.97
N GLY A 97 4.51 -21.96 -1.86
CA GLY A 97 5.00 -22.28 -0.52
C GLY A 97 4.67 -23.72 -0.09
N LEU A 98 5.14 -24.14 1.09
CA LEU A 98 5.02 -25.51 1.59
C LEU A 98 3.56 -26.02 1.55
N VAL A 99 3.30 -26.88 0.57
CA VAL A 99 2.07 -27.69 0.44
C VAL A 99 2.11 -28.82 1.46
#